data_AF-A0A7C5UIG2-F1
#
_entry.id   AF-A0A7C5UIG2-F1
#
_cell.length_a   1.000
_cell.length_b   1.000
_cell.length_c   1.000
_cell.angle_alpha   90.00
_cell.angle_beta   90.00
_cell.angle_gamma   90.00
#
_symmetry.space_group_name_H-M   'P 1'
#
loop_
_entity.id
_entity.type
_entity.pdbx_description
1 polymer ?
#
loop_
_entity_poly.entity_id
_entity_poly.type
_entity_poly.pdbx_seq_one_letter_code
_entity_poly.pdbx_strand_id
1 'polypeptide(L)'
;EIREWARKTFPNWVETAGDDRIACLTIIPGYDDSKLPDRKPPRPITERHGGETYRVLWEAAIEANPDWVLITSWNEWHEGSEIEPSAEYGERELKTTAEYAPKFKKLLARKPKKQLTRVQETRWKQLRESLQKFNIAILPNSESEAVWWLLNLGAKVTPISWEQLVDASVFNYEKLPVAVYGGGEVYRATVIEQNDVLKSLQRYVREGGTLMILPSEPMPFYYDEVRSPTNIVNHASGLWLPLVVSWERPQQDLKLTFFVRDKEKLPNVPEKFPFPESGDLRWRPLLPERASAEAKVHPIIELLDQNGKSHGLGAAIVRVGEGRVVYIWFRLIDIDVSEALLHDIWSFVLSGRK
;
A
#
# COMPACT_ATOMS: atom_id res chain seq x y z
N GLU A 1 -4.49 25.84 -16.48
CA GLU A 1 -4.80 24.76 -15.51
C GLU A 1 -3.66 23.75 -15.38
N ILE A 2 -3.26 23.05 -16.44
CA ILE A 2 -2.15 22.06 -16.41
C ILE A 2 -0.87 22.61 -15.76
N ARG A 3 -0.50 23.86 -16.06
CA ARG A 3 0.67 24.53 -15.46
C ARG A 3 0.58 24.64 -13.94
N GLU A 4 -0.58 25.04 -13.43
CA GLU A 4 -0.81 25.18 -12.00
C GLU A 4 -0.85 23.80 -11.33
N TRP A 5 -1.54 22.85 -11.96
CA TRP A 5 -1.59 21.47 -11.49
C TRP A 5 -0.20 20.84 -11.40
N ALA A 6 0.64 20.97 -12.44
CA ALA A 6 1.96 20.36 -12.47
C ALA A 6 2.90 20.99 -11.44
N ARG A 7 2.90 22.33 -11.31
CA ARG A 7 3.69 23.04 -10.27
C ARG A 7 3.30 22.65 -8.85
N LYS A 8 2.00 22.41 -8.61
CA LYS A 8 1.53 21.94 -7.31
C LYS A 8 1.87 20.47 -7.07
N THR A 9 1.72 19.62 -8.08
CA THR A 9 1.72 18.16 -7.94
C THR A 9 3.12 17.56 -7.98
N PHE A 10 3.96 17.99 -8.92
CA PHE A 10 5.26 17.36 -9.16
C PHE A 10 6.22 17.44 -7.96
N PRO A 11 6.36 18.58 -7.25
CA PRO A 11 7.19 18.63 -6.04
C PRO A 11 6.74 17.62 -4.97
N ASN A 12 5.44 17.44 -4.79
CA ASN A 12 4.90 16.49 -3.81
C ASN A 12 5.21 15.04 -4.20
N TRP A 13 5.14 14.70 -5.48
CA TRP A 13 5.52 13.37 -5.98
C TRP A 13 7.02 13.10 -5.84
N VAL A 14 7.86 14.11 -6.12
CA VAL A 14 9.30 14.01 -5.90
C VAL A 14 9.65 13.85 -4.42
N GLU A 15 8.92 14.53 -3.54
CA GLU A 15 9.08 14.40 -2.08
C GLU A 15 8.61 13.03 -1.56
N THR A 16 7.59 12.44 -2.18
CA THR A 16 7.05 11.11 -1.81
C THR A 16 8.10 10.00 -1.98
N ALA A 17 9.04 10.15 -2.92
CA ALA A 17 10.12 9.18 -3.11
C ALA A 17 11.11 9.12 -1.92
N GLY A 18 11.14 10.12 -1.02
CA GLY A 18 12.04 10.10 0.13
C GLY A 18 13.52 10.18 -0.25
N ASP A 19 14.41 9.79 0.68
CA ASP A 19 15.86 9.83 0.50
C ASP A 19 16.50 8.53 0.05
N ASP A 20 15.71 7.47 -0.09
CA ASP A 20 16.14 6.11 -0.38
C ASP A 20 15.60 5.54 -1.71
N ARG A 21 14.69 6.25 -2.40
CA ARG A 21 14.12 5.81 -3.69
C ARG A 21 14.40 6.81 -4.82
N ILE A 22 14.27 6.33 -6.06
CA ILE A 22 14.33 7.15 -7.27
C ILE A 22 13.02 7.90 -7.43
N ALA A 23 13.07 9.24 -7.43
CA ALA A 23 11.94 10.08 -7.83
C ALA A 23 11.83 10.09 -9.36
N CYS A 24 10.74 9.56 -9.90
CA CYS A 24 10.46 9.56 -11.34
C CYS A 24 9.16 10.33 -11.61
N LEU A 25 9.23 11.32 -12.51
CA LEU A 25 8.06 12.04 -12.99
C LEU A 25 7.72 11.60 -14.41
N THR A 26 6.46 11.26 -14.65
CA THR A 26 5.95 10.96 -15.99
C THR A 26 5.40 12.23 -16.63
N ILE A 27 5.79 12.49 -17.87
CA ILE A 27 5.28 13.59 -18.69
C ILE A 27 4.75 13.06 -20.02
N ILE A 28 3.71 13.71 -20.54
CA ILE A 28 3.01 13.32 -21.77
C ILE A 28 2.75 14.56 -22.64
N PRO A 29 2.74 14.45 -23.98
CA PRO A 29 2.43 15.59 -24.83
C PRO A 29 0.92 15.88 -24.93
N GLY A 30 0.09 14.87 -24.69
CA GLY A 30 -1.37 14.87 -24.68
C GLY A 30 -1.88 13.46 -24.42
N TYR A 31 -3.20 13.30 -24.35
CA TYR A 31 -3.87 11.99 -24.22
C TYR A 31 -5.28 12.08 -24.79
N ASP A 32 -5.63 11.19 -25.72
CA ASP A 32 -6.97 11.00 -26.23
C ASP A 32 -7.14 9.58 -26.80
N ASP A 33 -7.72 8.70 -25.99
CA ASP A 33 -8.06 7.34 -26.40
C ASP A 33 -9.50 7.22 -26.96
N SER A 34 -10.23 8.34 -27.14
CA SER A 34 -11.68 8.37 -27.43
C SER A 34 -12.11 7.50 -28.62
N LYS A 35 -11.21 7.31 -29.58
CA LYS A 35 -11.41 6.50 -30.79
C LYS A 35 -11.44 4.99 -30.55
N LEU A 36 -11.00 4.51 -29.38
CA LEU A 36 -11.04 3.09 -29.05
C LEU A 36 -12.47 2.66 -28.64
N PRO A 37 -13.06 1.65 -29.31
CA PRO A 37 -14.46 1.25 -29.12
C PRO A 37 -14.70 0.46 -27.82
N ASP A 38 -13.68 -0.19 -27.29
CA ASP A 38 -13.71 -1.00 -26.07
C ASP A 38 -13.59 -0.16 -24.78
N ARG A 39 -13.14 1.09 -24.91
CA ARG A 39 -13.01 2.03 -23.79
C ARG A 39 -14.33 2.79 -23.61
N LYS A 40 -14.93 2.76 -22.41
CA LYS A 40 -16.22 3.44 -22.14
C LYS A 40 -16.00 4.76 -21.38
N PRO A 41 -16.75 5.85 -21.67
CA PRO A 41 -16.72 7.09 -20.89
C PRO A 41 -17.09 6.90 -19.41
N PRO A 42 -16.65 7.80 -18.50
CA PRO A 42 -15.81 8.99 -18.73
C PRO A 42 -14.32 8.62 -18.87
N ARG A 43 -13.59 9.39 -19.70
CA ARG A 43 -12.15 9.19 -19.93
C ARG A 43 -11.42 10.52 -19.84
N PRO A 44 -10.19 10.56 -19.31
CA PRO A 44 -9.39 11.76 -19.36
C PRO A 44 -9.06 12.08 -20.82
N ILE A 45 -9.27 13.33 -21.23
CA ILE A 45 -8.76 13.87 -22.50
C ILE A 45 -7.89 15.05 -22.13
N THR A 46 -6.65 15.03 -22.61
CA THR A 46 -5.69 16.10 -22.42
C THR A 46 -5.22 16.58 -23.78
N GLU A 47 -5.70 17.75 -24.20
CA GLU A 47 -5.27 18.34 -25.45
C GLU A 47 -3.78 18.68 -25.44
N ARG A 48 -3.16 18.64 -26.62
CA ARG A 48 -1.75 19.06 -26.79
C ARG A 48 -1.56 20.57 -26.71
N HIS A 49 -2.64 21.35 -26.88
CA HIS A 49 -2.65 22.82 -26.89
C HIS A 49 -1.51 23.43 -27.74
N GLY A 50 -1.37 22.94 -28.98
CA GLY A 50 -0.30 23.40 -29.88
C GLY A 50 1.13 23.04 -29.44
N GLY A 51 1.30 22.10 -28.50
CA GLY A 51 2.59 21.72 -27.89
C GLY A 51 2.81 22.30 -26.49
N GLU A 52 1.95 23.22 -26.04
CA GLU A 52 2.13 23.88 -24.74
C GLU A 52 1.96 22.90 -23.56
N THR A 53 1.11 21.88 -23.69
CA THR A 53 0.96 20.84 -22.66
C THR A 53 2.30 20.17 -22.36
N TYR A 54 3.01 19.71 -23.40
CA TYR A 54 4.28 19.02 -23.22
C TYR A 54 5.35 19.94 -22.63
N ARG A 55 5.41 21.18 -23.13
CA ARG A 55 6.35 22.21 -22.69
C ARG A 55 6.18 22.54 -21.21
N VAL A 56 4.93 22.72 -20.78
CA VAL A 56 4.56 22.99 -19.38
C VAL A 56 4.99 21.86 -18.46
N LEU A 57 4.76 20.61 -18.84
CA LEU A 57 5.13 19.45 -18.03
C LEU A 57 6.66 19.30 -17.95
N TRP A 58 7.39 19.55 -19.03
CA TRP A 58 8.86 19.61 -19.00
C TRP A 58 9.39 20.70 -18.07
N GLU A 59 8.85 21.91 -18.16
CA GLU A 59 9.22 23.04 -17.28
C GLU A 59 8.99 22.69 -15.81
N ALA A 60 7.81 22.14 -15.48
CA ALA A 60 7.47 21.75 -14.12
C ALA A 60 8.34 20.57 -13.62
N ALA A 61 8.66 19.60 -14.47
CA ALA A 61 9.52 18.48 -14.10
C ALA A 61 10.94 18.97 -13.76
N ILE A 62 11.50 19.87 -14.56
CA ILE A 62 12.81 20.47 -14.28
C ILE A 62 12.79 21.26 -12.98
N GLU A 63 11.73 22.04 -12.73
CA GLU A 63 11.55 22.81 -11.49
C GLU A 63 11.45 21.91 -10.26
N ALA A 64 10.79 20.75 -10.38
CA ALA A 64 10.65 19.77 -9.30
C ALA A 64 11.93 18.94 -9.04
N ASN A 65 12.90 18.94 -9.96
CA ASN A 65 14.19 18.24 -9.85
C ASN A 65 14.07 16.74 -9.45
N PRO A 66 13.33 15.90 -10.21
CA PRO A 66 13.30 14.46 -9.97
C PRO A 66 14.64 13.82 -10.35
N ASP A 67 14.85 12.58 -9.93
CA ASP A 67 15.98 11.79 -10.40
C ASP A 67 15.81 11.41 -11.88
N TRP A 68 14.60 10.98 -12.26
CA TRP A 68 14.24 10.55 -13.62
C TRP A 68 13.02 11.30 -14.17
N VAL A 69 12.98 11.46 -15.49
CA VAL A 69 11.77 11.87 -16.24
C VAL A 69 11.43 10.75 -17.22
N LEU A 70 10.24 10.18 -17.09
CA LEU A 70 9.67 9.21 -18.01
C LEU A 70 8.79 9.93 -19.03
N ILE A 71 9.01 9.69 -20.31
CA ILE A 71 8.16 10.22 -21.39
C ILE A 71 7.19 9.12 -21.80
N THR A 72 5.90 9.35 -21.58
CA THR A 72 4.84 8.49 -22.10
C THR A 72 4.20 9.21 -23.28
N SER A 73 4.48 8.81 -24.51
CA SER A 73 5.23 7.63 -24.97
C SER A 73 6.07 7.96 -26.21
N TRP A 74 6.92 7.02 -26.67
CA TRP A 74 7.45 7.13 -28.03
C TRP A 74 6.30 7.10 -29.04
N ASN A 75 5.49 6.02 -29.04
CA ASN A 75 4.52 5.73 -30.08
C ASN A 75 3.26 4.96 -29.63
N GLU A 76 2.70 5.25 -28.45
CA GLU A 76 1.39 4.70 -28.06
C GLU A 76 0.26 5.50 -28.74
N TRP A 77 0.14 5.27 -30.05
CA TRP A 77 -0.82 5.96 -30.93
C TRP A 77 -2.27 5.74 -30.52
N HIS A 78 -2.60 4.62 -29.88
CA HIS A 78 -3.96 4.34 -29.42
C HIS A 78 -4.42 5.29 -28.31
N GLU A 79 -3.48 5.79 -27.51
CA GLU A 79 -3.72 6.77 -26.44
C GLU A 79 -3.51 8.21 -26.90
N GLY A 80 -3.00 8.42 -28.13
CA GLY A 80 -2.65 9.76 -28.62
C GLY A 80 -1.54 10.43 -27.81
N SER A 81 -0.67 9.66 -27.14
CA SER A 81 0.40 10.13 -26.25
C SER A 81 1.78 10.16 -26.91
N GLU A 82 1.87 9.87 -28.20
CA GLU A 82 3.11 9.74 -28.97
C GLU A 82 3.92 11.04 -29.05
N ILE A 83 5.25 10.92 -29.00
CA ILE A 83 6.20 11.95 -29.47
C ILE A 83 6.78 11.62 -30.85
N GLU A 84 6.53 10.41 -31.37
CA GLU A 84 6.87 10.00 -32.72
C GLU A 84 6.27 11.00 -33.74
N PRO A 85 7.01 11.40 -34.79
CA PRO A 85 6.51 12.35 -35.76
C PRO A 85 5.23 11.89 -36.45
N SER A 86 4.24 12.79 -36.53
CA SER A 86 2.96 12.53 -37.18
C SER A 86 2.70 13.49 -38.34
N ALA A 87 1.68 13.22 -39.15
CA ALA A 87 1.25 14.15 -40.19
C ALA A 87 0.67 15.44 -39.58
N GLU A 88 0.00 15.32 -38.43
CA GLU A 88 -0.69 16.40 -37.74
C GLU A 88 0.26 17.32 -36.95
N TYR A 89 1.33 16.75 -36.38
CA TYR A 89 2.20 17.44 -35.43
C TYR A 89 3.66 17.50 -35.89
N GLY A 90 4.04 16.78 -36.94
CA GLY A 90 5.41 16.69 -37.43
C GLY A 90 6.38 16.31 -36.31
N GLU A 91 7.58 16.89 -36.33
CA GLU A 91 8.62 16.63 -35.32
C GLU A 91 8.48 17.50 -34.06
N ARG A 92 7.33 18.16 -33.83
CA ARG A 92 7.19 19.17 -32.77
C ARG A 92 7.63 18.64 -31.41
N GLU A 93 7.14 17.48 -31.01
CA GLU A 93 7.44 16.95 -29.67
C GLU A 93 8.85 16.43 -29.55
N LEU A 94 9.44 15.85 -30.62
CA LEU A 94 10.87 15.52 -30.64
C LEU A 94 11.74 16.76 -30.44
N LYS A 95 11.39 17.88 -31.06
CA LYS A 95 12.12 19.16 -30.89
C LYS A 95 11.98 19.68 -29.47
N THR A 96 10.79 19.58 -28.86
CA THR A 96 10.59 19.89 -27.44
C THR A 96 11.46 18.99 -26.55
N THR A 97 11.48 17.67 -26.75
CA THR A 97 12.36 16.76 -26.00
C THR A 97 13.84 17.12 -26.18
N ALA A 98 14.27 17.42 -27.40
CA ALA A 98 15.64 17.82 -27.71
C ALA A 98 16.04 19.14 -27.03
N GLU A 99 15.10 20.05 -26.84
CA GLU A 99 15.32 21.30 -26.12
C GLU A 99 15.45 21.09 -24.59
N TYR A 100 14.56 20.29 -23.99
CA TYR A 100 14.44 20.20 -22.54
C TYR A 100 15.28 19.09 -21.90
N ALA A 101 15.53 17.97 -22.59
CA ALA A 101 16.33 16.87 -22.04
C ALA A 101 17.76 17.30 -21.64
N PRO A 102 18.48 18.15 -22.41
CA PRO A 102 19.77 18.68 -21.98
C PRO A 102 19.67 19.61 -20.76
N LYS A 103 18.57 20.35 -20.59
CA LYS A 103 18.34 21.20 -19.41
C LYS A 103 18.14 20.34 -18.16
N PHE A 104 17.34 19.27 -18.27
CA PHE A 104 17.15 18.30 -17.21
C PHE A 104 18.47 17.62 -16.80
N LYS A 105 19.27 17.14 -17.77
CA LYS A 105 20.56 16.48 -17.50
C LYS A 105 21.61 17.37 -16.82
N LYS A 106 21.42 18.69 -16.81
CA LYS A 106 22.31 19.65 -16.13
C LYS A 106 21.91 19.92 -14.67
N LEU A 107 20.77 19.40 -14.23
CA LEU A 107 20.35 19.56 -12.85
C LEU A 107 21.33 18.90 -11.89
N LEU A 108 21.47 19.49 -10.70
CA LEU A 108 22.21 18.86 -9.62
C LEU A 108 21.43 17.66 -9.10
N ALA A 109 22.14 16.64 -8.64
CA ALA A 109 21.55 15.48 -7.99
C ALA A 109 20.53 15.93 -6.92
N ARG A 110 19.35 15.29 -6.94
CA ARG A 110 18.27 15.58 -6.01
C ARG A 110 18.78 15.49 -4.59
N LYS A 111 18.45 16.51 -3.78
CA LYS A 111 18.72 16.52 -2.33
C LYS A 111 17.40 16.27 -1.61
N PRO A 112 17.06 15.01 -1.34
CA PRO A 112 15.83 14.69 -0.63
C PRO A 112 15.84 15.35 0.74
N LYS A 113 14.68 15.85 1.18
CA LYS A 113 14.52 16.21 2.59
C LYS A 113 14.59 14.91 3.37
N LYS A 114 15.47 14.84 4.36
CA LYS A 114 15.43 13.73 5.32
C LYS A 114 14.06 13.72 5.97
N GLN A 115 13.32 12.62 5.81
CA GLN A 115 12.13 12.41 6.63
C GLN A 115 12.58 12.37 8.09
N LEU A 116 11.97 13.22 8.91
CA LEU A 116 12.17 13.17 10.34
C LEU A 116 11.44 11.94 10.86
N THR A 117 12.19 10.86 11.09
CA THR A 117 11.66 9.68 11.77
C THR A 117 11.10 10.09 13.13
N ARG A 118 9.92 9.56 13.46
CA ARG A 118 9.29 9.76 14.79
C ARG A 118 9.87 8.81 15.84
N VAL A 119 10.76 7.91 15.43
CA VAL A 119 11.30 6.83 16.24
C VAL A 119 12.78 7.11 16.52
N GLN A 120 13.17 7.00 17.78
CA GLN A 120 14.57 7.15 18.17
C GLN A 120 15.45 6.02 17.61
N GLU A 121 16.68 6.33 17.18
CA GLU A 121 17.62 5.34 16.60
C GLU A 121 17.89 4.14 17.52
N THR A 122 17.86 4.35 18.84
CA THR A 122 18.00 3.27 19.83
C THR A 122 16.88 2.24 19.75
N ARG A 123 15.63 2.67 19.52
CA ARG A 123 14.49 1.79 19.32
C ARG A 123 14.58 1.05 17.99
N TRP A 124 15.04 1.72 16.93
CA TRP A 124 15.34 1.07 15.65
C TRP A 124 16.35 -0.06 15.79
N LYS A 125 17.45 0.19 16.51
CA LYS A 125 18.46 -0.84 16.77
C LYS A 125 17.87 -2.03 17.51
N GLN A 126 17.08 -1.80 18.55
CA GLN A 126 16.41 -2.86 19.31
C GLN A 126 15.45 -3.69 18.44
N LEU A 127 14.70 -3.04 17.56
CA LEU A 127 13.78 -3.73 16.66
C LEU A 127 14.54 -4.58 15.64
N ARG A 128 15.60 -4.05 15.00
CA ARG A 128 16.45 -4.80 14.06
C ARG A 128 17.07 -6.03 14.72
N GLU A 129 17.58 -5.90 15.95
CA GLU A 129 18.12 -7.03 16.72
C GLU A 129 17.04 -8.07 17.06
N SER A 130 15.81 -7.65 17.33
CA SER A 130 14.69 -8.55 17.62
C SER A 130 14.23 -9.29 16.37
N LEU A 131 14.15 -8.61 15.23
CA LEU A 131 13.74 -9.18 13.94
C LEU A 131 14.69 -10.28 13.43
N GLN A 132 15.95 -10.27 13.85
CA GLN A 132 16.93 -11.31 13.52
C GLN A 132 16.75 -12.61 14.32
N LYS A 133 16.02 -12.57 15.45
CA LYS A 133 15.84 -13.72 16.35
C LYS A 133 14.73 -14.66 15.93
N PHE A 134 13.77 -14.17 15.16
CA PHE A 134 12.57 -14.92 14.80
C PHE A 134 12.55 -15.22 13.30
N ASN A 135 12.20 -16.46 12.93
CA ASN A 135 11.90 -16.80 11.55
C ASN A 135 10.50 -16.29 11.22
N ILE A 136 10.39 -15.33 10.31
CA ILE A 136 9.11 -14.74 9.92
C ILE A 136 8.69 -15.34 8.58
N ALA A 137 7.57 -16.04 8.55
CA ALA A 137 7.04 -16.59 7.31
C ALA A 137 6.46 -15.45 6.44
N ILE A 138 6.80 -15.45 5.16
CA ILE A 138 6.19 -14.55 4.16
C ILE A 138 5.33 -15.41 3.25
N LEU A 139 4.01 -15.17 3.27
CA LEU A 139 3.06 -15.91 2.43
C LEU A 139 3.23 -15.54 0.95
N PRO A 140 2.82 -16.40 0.00
CA PRO A 140 2.93 -16.14 -1.43
C PRO A 140 2.24 -14.83 -1.86
N ASN A 141 2.69 -14.28 -2.99
CA ASN A 141 2.16 -13.07 -3.62
C ASN A 141 2.16 -11.84 -2.70
N SER A 142 3.17 -11.74 -1.82
CA SER A 142 3.33 -10.59 -0.93
C SER A 142 3.93 -9.40 -1.67
N GLU A 143 3.13 -8.35 -1.83
CA GLU A 143 3.48 -7.11 -2.57
C GLU A 143 3.37 -5.85 -1.71
N SER A 144 2.90 -5.98 -0.47
CA SER A 144 2.73 -4.89 0.48
C SER A 144 4.04 -4.20 0.83
N GLU A 145 4.02 -2.86 0.89
CA GLU A 145 5.13 -2.03 1.36
C GLU A 145 5.63 -2.44 2.76
N ALA A 146 4.75 -2.99 3.62
CA ALA A 146 5.15 -3.48 4.94
C ALA A 146 6.14 -4.66 4.87
N VAL A 147 6.05 -5.49 3.83
CA VAL A 147 6.97 -6.61 3.62
C VAL A 147 8.33 -6.10 3.14
N TRP A 148 8.34 -5.15 2.20
CA TRP A 148 9.58 -4.49 1.77
C TRP A 148 10.27 -3.75 2.91
N TRP A 149 9.50 -3.04 3.73
CA TRP A 149 9.99 -2.40 4.94
C TRP A 149 10.66 -3.40 5.89
N LEU A 150 10.05 -4.58 6.09
CA LEU A 150 10.59 -5.64 6.94
C LEU A 150 11.93 -6.18 6.40
N LEU A 151 12.01 -6.40 5.08
CA LEU A 151 13.22 -6.85 4.40
C LEU A 151 14.35 -5.81 4.51
N ASN A 152 14.04 -4.53 4.33
CA ASN A 152 15.01 -3.43 4.43
C ASN A 152 15.58 -3.27 5.85
N LEU A 153 14.83 -3.67 6.89
CA LEU A 153 15.34 -3.74 8.26
C LEU A 153 16.19 -4.98 8.54
N GLY A 154 16.37 -5.86 7.55
CA GLY A 154 17.15 -7.07 7.66
C GLY A 154 16.46 -8.15 8.50
N ALA A 155 15.13 -8.25 8.48
CA ALA A 155 14.47 -9.33 9.20
C ALA A 155 14.81 -10.71 8.65
N LYS A 156 14.85 -11.72 9.53
CA LYS A 156 15.06 -13.11 9.12
C LYS A 156 13.75 -13.71 8.59
N VAL A 157 13.53 -13.57 7.29
CA VAL A 157 12.31 -14.04 6.62
C VAL A 157 12.46 -15.43 6.01
N THR A 158 11.35 -16.15 5.88
CA THR A 158 11.24 -17.43 5.17
C THR A 158 10.02 -17.37 4.24
N PRO A 159 10.22 -17.15 2.94
CA PRO A 159 9.13 -17.30 1.97
C PRO A 159 8.59 -18.72 2.02
N ILE A 160 7.26 -18.87 2.06
CA ILE A 160 6.60 -20.18 2.03
C ILE A 160 5.73 -20.30 0.79
N SER A 161 5.67 -21.48 0.18
CA SER A 161 4.71 -21.79 -0.90
C SER A 161 3.32 -22.12 -0.34
N TRP A 162 2.30 -22.19 -1.21
CA TRP A 162 0.97 -22.64 -0.81
C TRP A 162 0.98 -24.09 -0.30
N GLU A 163 1.77 -24.96 -0.93
CA GLU A 163 1.96 -26.36 -0.55
C GLU A 163 2.62 -26.48 0.84
N GLN A 164 3.63 -25.65 1.10
CA GLN A 164 4.30 -25.60 2.41
C GLN A 164 3.37 -25.06 3.51
N LEU A 165 2.46 -24.14 3.17
CA LEU A 165 1.51 -23.58 4.11
C LEU A 165 0.50 -24.63 4.61
N VAL A 166 0.04 -25.53 3.73
CA VAL A 166 -0.92 -26.58 4.11
C VAL A 166 -0.25 -27.75 4.84
N ASP A 167 1.06 -27.94 4.69
CA ASP A 167 1.84 -28.94 5.43
C ASP A 167 2.12 -28.47 6.88
N ALA A 168 1.43 -29.08 7.85
CA ALA A 168 1.60 -28.78 9.28
C ALA A 168 3.00 -29.06 9.83
N SER A 169 3.75 -29.97 9.20
CA SER A 169 5.12 -30.26 9.59
C SER A 169 6.07 -29.10 9.22
N VAL A 170 5.71 -28.29 8.23
CA VAL A 170 6.47 -27.13 7.76
C VAL A 170 5.92 -25.84 8.37
N PHE A 171 4.62 -25.59 8.23
CA PHE A 171 3.95 -24.37 8.69
C PHE A 171 3.25 -24.57 10.03
N ASN A 172 3.97 -24.22 11.10
CA ASN A 172 3.50 -24.19 12.47
C ASN A 172 4.19 -23.07 13.27
N TYR A 173 3.57 -22.67 14.38
CA TYR A 173 4.02 -21.51 15.17
C TYR A 173 5.33 -21.75 15.93
N GLU A 174 5.74 -23.00 16.16
CA GLU A 174 7.01 -23.31 16.83
C GLU A 174 8.20 -22.99 15.91
N LYS A 175 8.08 -23.33 14.62
CA LYS A 175 9.11 -23.04 13.61
C LYS A 175 9.03 -21.62 13.06
N LEU A 176 7.81 -21.12 12.91
CA LEU A 176 7.48 -19.85 12.27
C LEU A 176 6.54 -19.06 13.20
N PRO A 177 7.04 -18.42 14.27
CA PRO A 177 6.19 -17.78 15.28
C PRO A 177 5.36 -16.60 14.76
N VAL A 178 5.77 -16.02 13.63
CA VAL A 178 5.06 -14.95 12.94
C VAL A 178 4.95 -15.30 11.47
N ALA A 179 3.76 -15.10 10.89
CA ALA A 179 3.49 -15.25 9.47
C ALA A 179 2.86 -13.96 8.95
N VAL A 180 3.28 -13.52 7.76
CA VAL A 180 2.84 -12.26 7.15
C VAL A 180 2.12 -12.55 5.84
N TYR A 181 0.85 -12.14 5.77
CA TYR A 181 0.13 -11.97 4.52
C TYR A 181 0.34 -10.54 4.04
N GLY A 182 1.16 -10.37 3.00
CA GLY A 182 1.39 -9.10 2.32
C GLY A 182 0.69 -8.98 0.96
N GLY A 183 -0.24 -9.88 0.65
CA GLY A 183 -0.90 -9.94 -0.66
C GLY A 183 -2.08 -8.99 -0.80
N GLY A 184 -2.62 -8.95 -2.02
CA GLY A 184 -3.79 -8.15 -2.38
C GLY A 184 -5.12 -8.83 -2.02
N GLU A 185 -6.11 -8.72 -2.88
CA GLU A 185 -7.43 -9.36 -2.68
C GLU A 185 -7.46 -10.83 -3.11
N VAL A 186 -6.47 -11.25 -3.90
CA VAL A 186 -6.37 -12.59 -4.50
C VAL A 186 -5.40 -13.45 -3.69
N TYR A 187 -5.80 -14.69 -3.43
CA TYR A 187 -4.93 -15.73 -2.85
C TYR A 187 -5.37 -17.11 -3.33
N ARG A 188 -4.64 -18.18 -3.00
CA ARG A 188 -5.06 -19.55 -3.29
C ARG A 188 -5.75 -20.15 -2.08
N ALA A 189 -7.02 -20.47 -2.18
CA ALA A 189 -7.82 -21.02 -1.08
C ALA A 189 -7.59 -22.53 -0.89
N THR A 190 -7.26 -23.24 -1.97
CA THR A 190 -7.21 -24.71 -2.01
C THR A 190 -5.93 -25.20 -2.68
N VAL A 191 -5.21 -26.11 -2.02
CA VAL A 191 -4.05 -26.82 -2.59
C VAL A 191 -4.35 -28.30 -2.81
N ILE A 192 -4.77 -29.00 -1.76
CA ILE A 192 -5.06 -30.43 -1.73
C ILE A 192 -6.56 -30.64 -1.50
N GLU A 193 -7.10 -30.02 -0.45
CA GLU A 193 -8.51 -30.13 -0.07
C GLU A 193 -9.18 -28.76 -0.05
N GLN A 194 -10.48 -28.74 -0.32
CA GLN A 194 -11.25 -27.49 -0.34
C GLN A 194 -11.00 -26.65 0.92
N ASN A 195 -10.52 -25.43 0.70
CA ASN A 195 -10.22 -24.42 1.73
C ASN A 195 -9.13 -24.83 2.73
N ASP A 196 -8.24 -25.75 2.40
CA ASP A 196 -7.15 -26.20 3.27
C ASP A 196 -6.15 -25.09 3.63
N VAL A 197 -5.97 -24.06 2.79
CA VAL A 197 -5.18 -22.87 3.13
C VAL A 197 -5.85 -22.09 4.26
N LEU A 198 -7.15 -21.83 4.16
CA LEU A 198 -7.91 -21.17 5.24
C LEU A 198 -7.84 -21.99 6.54
N LYS A 199 -8.09 -23.31 6.46
CA LYS A 199 -8.02 -24.21 7.63
C LYS A 199 -6.62 -24.21 8.27
N SER A 200 -5.57 -24.18 7.46
CA SER A 200 -4.18 -24.17 7.93
C SER A 200 -3.82 -22.86 8.64
N LEU A 201 -4.28 -21.72 8.12
CA LEU A 201 -4.13 -20.42 8.80
C LEU A 201 -4.90 -20.37 10.11
N GLN A 202 -6.13 -20.90 10.13
CA GLN A 202 -6.93 -21.00 11.35
C GLN A 202 -6.24 -21.87 12.40
N ARG A 203 -5.72 -23.05 12.01
CA ARG A 203 -4.93 -23.93 12.89
C ARG A 203 -3.74 -23.18 13.48
N TYR A 204 -2.92 -22.59 12.60
CA TYR A 204 -1.71 -21.85 12.97
C TYR A 204 -1.98 -20.77 14.02
N VAL A 205 -3.04 -19.98 13.84
CA VAL A 205 -3.41 -18.94 14.82
C VAL A 205 -3.90 -19.57 16.13
N ARG A 206 -4.82 -20.54 16.08
CA ARG A 206 -5.35 -21.15 17.32
C ARG A 206 -4.27 -21.79 18.19
N GLU A 207 -3.22 -22.35 17.57
CA GLU A 207 -2.10 -23.00 18.25
C GLU A 207 -1.07 -22.03 18.86
N GLY A 208 -1.11 -20.73 18.55
CA GLY A 208 -0.18 -19.74 19.13
C GLY A 208 0.53 -18.83 18.13
N GLY A 209 0.30 -19.06 16.83
CA GLY A 209 0.86 -18.25 15.75
C GLY A 209 0.38 -16.81 15.80
N THR A 210 1.25 -15.87 15.39
CA THR A 210 0.81 -14.53 15.00
C THR A 210 0.69 -14.46 13.49
N LEU A 211 -0.50 -14.16 13.00
CA LEU A 211 -0.77 -13.87 11.60
C LEU A 211 -0.90 -12.35 11.42
N MET A 212 0.09 -11.75 10.75
CA MET A 212 0.12 -10.35 10.36
C MET A 212 -0.57 -10.21 9.01
N ILE A 213 -1.72 -9.55 8.96
CA ILE A 213 -2.46 -9.24 7.73
C ILE A 213 -2.19 -7.78 7.40
N LEU A 214 -1.22 -7.59 6.50
CA LEU A 214 -0.67 -6.30 6.07
C LEU A 214 -0.87 -6.17 4.55
N PRO A 215 -2.11 -6.10 4.07
CA PRO A 215 -2.43 -6.33 2.67
C PRO A 215 -1.97 -5.16 1.77
N SER A 216 -1.75 -5.44 0.49
CA SER A 216 -1.47 -4.43 -0.54
C SER A 216 -2.75 -3.85 -1.17
N GLU A 217 -3.90 -4.48 -0.96
CA GLU A 217 -5.21 -4.06 -1.47
C GLU A 217 -6.29 -4.11 -0.36
N PRO A 218 -7.49 -3.52 -0.56
CA PRO A 218 -8.44 -3.30 0.53
C PRO A 218 -9.10 -4.55 1.13
N MET A 219 -9.33 -5.61 0.34
CA MET A 219 -10.08 -6.79 0.76
C MET A 219 -9.23 -8.06 0.71
N PRO A 220 -8.34 -8.30 1.70
CA PRO A 220 -7.52 -9.51 1.72
C PRO A 220 -8.38 -10.78 1.74
N PHE A 221 -7.90 -11.84 1.09
CA PHE A 221 -8.56 -13.16 1.01
C PHE A 221 -9.97 -13.14 0.38
N TYR A 222 -10.23 -12.24 -0.58
CA TYR A 222 -11.56 -12.08 -1.17
C TYR A 222 -11.80 -12.97 -2.39
N TYR A 223 -10.79 -13.13 -3.26
CA TYR A 223 -10.86 -13.93 -4.48
C TYR A 223 -9.91 -15.14 -4.42
N ASP A 224 -10.35 -16.25 -5.00
CA ASP A 224 -9.53 -17.46 -5.19
C ASP A 224 -8.84 -17.48 -6.56
N GLU A 225 -7.50 -17.50 -6.54
CA GLU A 225 -6.51 -17.51 -7.63
C GLU A 225 -6.57 -16.36 -8.64
N VAL A 226 -7.76 -15.86 -8.97
CA VAL A 226 -8.00 -14.81 -9.95
C VAL A 226 -9.17 -13.92 -9.51
N ARG A 227 -9.07 -12.62 -9.79
CA ARG A 227 -10.16 -11.67 -9.58
C ARG A 227 -11.29 -11.94 -10.59
N SER A 228 -12.28 -12.72 -10.16
CA SER A 228 -13.47 -13.08 -10.94
C SER A 228 -14.71 -13.10 -10.05
N PRO A 229 -15.89 -12.64 -10.53
CA PRO A 229 -17.16 -12.80 -9.82
C PRO A 229 -17.51 -14.25 -9.47
N THR A 230 -17.00 -15.22 -10.22
CA THR A 230 -17.22 -16.66 -9.97
C THR A 230 -16.33 -17.23 -8.87
N ASN A 231 -15.26 -16.52 -8.50
CA ASN A 231 -14.23 -17.00 -7.57
C ASN A 231 -14.21 -16.19 -6.27
N ILE A 232 -15.32 -15.52 -5.94
CA ILE A 232 -15.45 -14.81 -4.67
C ILE A 232 -15.58 -15.84 -3.55
N VAL A 233 -14.64 -15.79 -2.60
CA VAL A 233 -14.63 -16.64 -1.40
C VAL A 233 -14.83 -15.84 -0.13
N ASN A 234 -14.38 -14.58 -0.09
CA ASN A 234 -14.57 -13.66 1.05
C ASN A 234 -14.16 -14.27 2.42
N HIS A 235 -12.98 -14.89 2.46
CA HIS A 235 -12.52 -15.68 3.60
C HIS A 235 -11.93 -14.86 4.76
N ALA A 236 -11.85 -13.52 4.65
CA ALA A 236 -11.41 -12.66 5.75
C ALA A 236 -12.20 -12.91 7.05
N SER A 237 -13.51 -13.10 6.95
CA SER A 237 -14.38 -13.41 8.10
C SER A 237 -14.02 -14.76 8.75
N GLY A 238 -13.60 -15.75 7.95
CA GLY A 238 -13.05 -17.03 8.42
C GLY A 238 -11.70 -16.90 9.14
N LEU A 239 -11.02 -15.77 9.00
CA LEU A 239 -9.81 -15.41 9.74
C LEU A 239 -10.09 -14.36 10.83
N TRP A 240 -11.32 -14.34 11.34
CA TRP A 240 -11.77 -13.45 12.42
C TRP A 240 -11.64 -11.95 12.11
N LEU A 241 -11.58 -11.61 10.82
CA LEU A 241 -11.61 -10.23 10.33
C LEU A 241 -12.98 -9.96 9.69
N PRO A 242 -13.98 -9.48 10.45
CA PRO A 242 -15.25 -9.05 9.89
C PRO A 242 -15.08 -7.70 9.16
N LEU A 243 -14.37 -7.73 8.04
CA LEU A 243 -14.16 -6.58 7.17
C LEU A 243 -15.44 -6.28 6.39
N VAL A 244 -15.76 -5.01 6.25
CA VAL A 244 -16.95 -4.58 5.50
C VAL A 244 -16.58 -3.60 4.40
N VAL A 245 -17.37 -3.62 3.33
CA VAL A 245 -17.31 -2.59 2.29
C VAL A 245 -18.08 -1.37 2.80
N SER A 246 -17.38 -0.40 3.41
CA SER A 246 -18.01 0.83 3.90
C SER A 246 -18.22 1.84 2.78
N TRP A 247 -17.18 2.12 1.99
CA TRP A 247 -17.28 3.00 0.82
C TRP A 247 -16.13 2.82 -0.18
N GLU A 248 -16.39 3.23 -1.42
CA GLU A 248 -15.35 3.39 -2.45
C GLU A 248 -14.64 4.75 -2.38
N ARG A 249 -15.37 5.79 -1.95
CA ARG A 249 -14.85 7.13 -1.64
C ARG A 249 -15.63 7.71 -0.46
N PRO A 250 -14.98 8.49 0.43
CA PRO A 250 -15.68 9.15 1.51
C PRO A 250 -16.70 10.16 0.96
N GLN A 251 -17.77 10.41 1.72
CA GLN A 251 -18.72 11.48 1.40
C GLN A 251 -18.01 12.84 1.48
N GLN A 252 -18.34 13.77 0.58
CA GLN A 252 -17.59 15.03 0.41
C GLN A 252 -17.54 15.92 1.66
N ASP A 253 -18.52 15.79 2.56
CA ASP A 253 -18.68 16.58 3.78
C ASP A 253 -18.17 15.88 5.05
N LEU A 254 -17.71 14.63 4.95
CA LEU A 254 -17.12 13.91 6.07
C LEU A 254 -15.69 14.38 6.35
N LYS A 255 -15.46 14.89 7.56
CA LYS A 255 -14.11 15.12 8.08
C LYS A 255 -13.72 13.92 8.92
N LEU A 256 -12.85 13.09 8.37
CA LEU A 256 -12.46 11.82 8.96
C LEU A 256 -11.09 11.93 9.65
N THR A 257 -11.01 11.45 10.89
CA THR A 257 -9.79 11.46 11.70
C THR A 257 -9.57 10.10 12.33
N PHE A 258 -8.36 9.56 12.18
CA PHE A 258 -7.93 8.37 12.90
C PHE A 258 -7.57 8.73 14.34
N PHE A 259 -7.97 7.87 15.27
CA PHE A 259 -7.64 7.94 16.70
C PHE A 259 -6.91 6.68 17.11
N VAL A 260 -5.74 6.84 17.72
CA VAL A 260 -4.99 5.74 18.35
C VAL A 260 -5.70 5.39 19.66
N ARG A 261 -6.18 4.15 19.75
CA ARG A 261 -6.89 3.63 20.93
C ARG A 261 -5.98 3.05 21.99
N ASP A 262 -4.77 2.68 21.61
CA ASP A 262 -3.78 2.08 22.51
C ASP A 262 -2.41 2.73 22.31
N LYS A 263 -2.16 3.79 23.08
CA LYS A 263 -0.89 4.53 23.07
C LYS A 263 0.27 3.79 23.74
N GLU A 264 -0.02 2.80 24.58
CA GLU A 264 1.01 1.94 25.16
C GLU A 264 1.63 1.04 24.08
N LYS A 265 0.80 0.51 23.18
CA LYS A 265 1.26 -0.29 22.03
C LYS A 265 1.78 0.57 20.89
N LEU A 266 1.29 1.81 20.73
CA LEU A 266 1.70 2.75 19.68
C LEU A 266 2.33 4.05 20.24
N PRO A 267 3.45 3.97 20.98
CA PRO A 267 4.04 5.15 21.62
C PRO A 267 4.54 6.22 20.65
N ASN A 268 5.00 5.85 19.44
CA ASN A 268 5.59 6.77 18.45
C ASN A 268 4.57 7.30 17.43
N VAL A 269 3.36 6.70 17.35
CA VAL A 269 2.28 7.18 16.48
C VAL A 269 1.53 8.34 17.16
N PRO A 270 1.21 9.46 16.48
CA PRO A 270 0.39 10.53 17.07
C PRO A 270 -0.96 10.02 17.57
N GLU A 271 -1.50 10.61 18.63
CA GLU A 271 -2.81 10.23 19.18
C GLU A 271 -3.95 10.32 18.16
N LYS A 272 -3.83 11.25 17.22
CA LYS A 272 -4.76 11.41 16.09
C LYS A 272 -4.04 11.90 14.84
N PHE A 273 -4.56 11.52 13.68
CA PHE A 273 -4.04 11.92 12.38
C PHE A 273 -5.14 11.85 11.31
N PRO A 274 -5.06 12.64 10.22
CA PRO A 274 -6.14 12.72 9.25
C PRO A 274 -6.28 11.45 8.41
N PHE A 275 -7.49 11.20 7.90
CA PHE A 275 -7.69 10.26 6.80
C PHE A 275 -7.01 10.78 5.52
N PRO A 276 -6.41 9.94 4.66
CA PRO A 276 -5.70 10.40 3.47
C PRO A 276 -6.64 11.12 2.49
N GLU A 277 -6.13 12.18 1.85
CA GLU A 277 -6.86 12.98 0.85
C GLU A 277 -6.61 12.53 -0.59
N SER A 278 -5.64 11.63 -0.80
CA SER A 278 -5.24 11.13 -2.12
C SER A 278 -4.88 9.64 -2.09
N GLY A 279 -4.64 9.06 -3.27
CA GLY A 279 -4.44 7.62 -3.42
C GLY A 279 -5.75 6.84 -3.41
N ASP A 280 -5.69 5.57 -3.05
CA ASP A 280 -6.87 4.71 -2.93
C ASP A 280 -7.57 4.99 -1.60
N LEU A 281 -8.82 5.47 -1.67
CA LEU A 281 -9.62 5.89 -0.51
C LEU A 281 -10.67 4.84 -0.09
N ARG A 282 -10.61 3.63 -0.66
CA ARG A 282 -11.54 2.55 -0.35
C ARG A 282 -11.38 2.12 1.11
N TRP A 283 -12.44 2.25 1.89
CA TRP A 283 -12.40 1.95 3.31
C TRP A 283 -13.00 0.59 3.60
N ARG A 284 -12.20 -0.28 4.24
CA ARG A 284 -12.54 -1.64 4.65
C ARG A 284 -12.22 -1.84 6.14
N PRO A 285 -13.05 -1.27 7.03
CA PRO A 285 -12.80 -1.38 8.46
C PRO A 285 -13.10 -2.78 8.97
N LEU A 286 -12.43 -3.15 10.05
CA LEU A 286 -12.90 -4.21 10.92
C LEU A 286 -14.00 -3.67 11.84
N LEU A 287 -15.12 -4.40 11.94
CA LEU A 287 -16.23 -4.08 12.83
C LEU A 287 -16.26 -5.03 14.04
N PRO A 288 -15.87 -4.59 15.26
CA PRO A 288 -15.83 -5.45 16.44
C PRO A 288 -17.17 -6.12 16.78
N GLU A 289 -18.29 -5.44 16.54
CA GLU A 289 -19.64 -5.93 16.78
C GLU A 289 -20.05 -7.10 15.88
N ARG A 290 -19.30 -7.34 14.79
CA ARG A 290 -19.48 -8.48 13.88
C ARG A 290 -18.48 -9.60 14.14
N ALA A 291 -17.61 -9.48 15.14
CA ALA A 291 -16.65 -10.52 15.46
C ALA A 291 -17.36 -11.77 16.00
N SER A 292 -16.82 -12.95 15.67
CA SER A 292 -17.30 -14.22 16.22
C SER A 292 -17.08 -14.29 17.74
N ALA A 293 -17.88 -15.08 18.45
CA ALA A 293 -17.75 -15.27 19.91
C ALA A 293 -16.37 -15.78 20.38
N GLU A 294 -15.61 -16.51 19.56
CA GLU A 294 -14.25 -16.97 19.93
C GLU A 294 -13.17 -15.88 19.81
N ALA A 295 -13.49 -14.75 19.18
CA ALA A 295 -12.53 -13.70 18.85
C ALA A 295 -12.61 -12.54 19.84
N LYS A 296 -11.48 -12.20 20.47
CA LYS A 296 -11.34 -11.00 21.30
C LYS A 296 -10.66 -9.90 20.51
N VAL A 297 -11.44 -8.94 20.03
CA VAL A 297 -10.95 -7.80 19.26
C VAL A 297 -10.43 -6.72 20.21
N HIS A 298 -9.16 -6.34 20.03
CA HIS A 298 -8.52 -5.22 20.69
C HIS A 298 -8.30 -4.07 19.70
N PRO A 299 -9.04 -2.96 19.82
CA PRO A 299 -8.88 -1.79 18.95
C PRO A 299 -7.48 -1.17 19.05
N ILE A 300 -6.87 -0.85 17.91
CA ILE A 300 -5.57 -0.16 17.85
C ILE A 300 -5.72 1.23 17.24
N ILE A 301 -6.32 1.33 16.05
CA ILE A 301 -6.62 2.59 15.38
C ILE A 301 -8.07 2.55 14.91
N GLU A 302 -8.83 3.58 15.25
CA GLU A 302 -10.24 3.73 14.90
C GLU A 302 -10.47 5.00 14.08
N LEU A 303 -11.36 4.94 13.10
CA LEU A 303 -11.74 6.09 12.29
C LEU A 303 -13.03 6.73 12.82
N LEU A 304 -12.97 8.01 13.17
CA LEU A 304 -14.14 8.78 13.61
C LEU A 304 -14.41 9.94 12.64
N ASP A 305 -15.68 10.33 12.50
CA ASP A 305 -16.06 11.58 11.84
C ASP A 305 -16.06 12.78 12.80
N GLN A 306 -16.37 13.98 12.28
CA GLN A 306 -16.45 15.21 13.05
C GLN A 306 -17.45 15.19 14.22
N ASN A 307 -18.43 14.27 14.17
CA ASN A 307 -19.44 14.13 15.22
C ASN A 307 -19.05 13.05 16.25
N GLY A 308 -17.86 12.46 16.12
CA GLY A 308 -17.37 11.38 16.96
C GLY A 308 -18.01 10.02 16.65
N LYS A 309 -18.75 9.89 15.55
CA LYS A 309 -19.32 8.60 15.14
C LYS A 309 -18.20 7.72 14.57
N SER A 310 -18.17 6.46 15.03
CA SER A 310 -17.23 5.46 14.54
C SER A 310 -17.60 4.98 13.14
N HIS A 311 -16.57 4.85 12.31
CA HIS A 311 -16.61 4.19 11.01
C HIS A 311 -15.80 2.89 11.00
N GLY A 312 -15.48 2.36 12.18
CA GLY A 312 -14.79 1.08 12.38
C GLY A 312 -13.25 1.19 12.50
N LEU A 313 -12.60 0.03 12.63
CA LEU A 313 -11.18 -0.06 12.95
C LEU A 313 -10.31 -0.16 11.71
N GLY A 314 -9.30 0.70 11.63
CA GLY A 314 -8.22 0.65 10.63
C GLY A 314 -7.06 -0.22 11.06
N ALA A 315 -6.89 -0.44 12.36
CA ALA A 315 -5.98 -1.45 12.86
C ALA A 315 -6.56 -2.11 14.12
N ALA A 316 -6.35 -3.42 14.24
CA ALA A 316 -6.83 -4.20 15.37
C ALA A 316 -5.94 -5.42 15.62
N ILE A 317 -5.91 -5.88 16.87
CA ILE A 317 -5.37 -7.19 17.24
C ILE A 317 -6.53 -8.08 17.65
N VAL A 318 -6.71 -9.19 16.97
CA VAL A 318 -7.76 -10.17 17.27
C VAL A 318 -7.11 -11.40 17.91
N ARG A 319 -7.37 -11.63 19.20
CA ARG A 319 -6.86 -12.82 19.90
C ARG A 319 -7.83 -13.98 19.74
N VAL A 320 -7.30 -15.15 19.40
CA VAL A 320 -8.05 -16.39 19.22
C VAL A 320 -7.19 -17.56 19.68
N GLY A 321 -7.73 -18.37 20.60
CA GLY A 321 -6.93 -19.40 21.28
C GLY A 321 -5.69 -18.79 21.94
N GLU A 322 -4.53 -19.40 21.71
CA GLU A 322 -3.24 -18.93 22.22
C GLU A 322 -2.56 -17.92 21.28
N GLY A 323 -3.05 -17.75 20.06
CA GLY A 323 -2.46 -16.86 19.07
C GLY A 323 -3.28 -15.60 18.82
N ARG A 324 -2.95 -14.94 17.71
CA ARG A 324 -3.58 -13.69 17.30
C ARG A 324 -3.45 -13.40 15.82
N VAL A 325 -4.40 -12.64 15.31
CA VAL A 325 -4.34 -11.95 14.04
C VAL A 325 -4.07 -10.46 14.30
N VAL A 326 -3.17 -9.85 13.54
CA VAL A 326 -2.95 -8.41 13.55
C VAL A 326 -3.36 -7.87 12.18
N TYR A 327 -4.37 -7.02 12.15
CA TYR A 327 -4.86 -6.39 10.93
C TYR A 327 -4.47 -4.92 10.90
N ILE A 328 -3.95 -4.48 9.76
CA ILE A 328 -3.71 -3.06 9.45
C ILE A 328 -4.30 -2.79 8.07
N TRP A 329 -5.19 -1.81 7.96
CA TRP A 329 -5.75 -1.35 6.70
C TRP A 329 -4.63 -0.91 5.75
N PHE A 330 -4.68 -1.34 4.49
CA PHE A 330 -3.57 -1.22 3.54
C PHE A 330 -2.99 0.19 3.42
N ARG A 331 -3.82 1.24 3.47
CA ARG A 331 -3.33 2.63 3.41
C ARG A 331 -2.64 3.14 4.68
N LEU A 332 -2.85 2.53 5.85
CA LEU A 332 -2.07 2.92 7.04
C LEU A 332 -0.58 2.54 6.89
N ILE A 333 -0.26 1.67 5.93
CA ILE A 333 1.09 1.17 5.65
C ILE A 333 1.86 2.15 4.73
N ASP A 334 1.20 3.08 4.04
CA ASP A 334 1.82 3.93 3.02
C ASP A 334 1.44 5.42 3.14
N ILE A 335 1.08 5.85 4.35
CA ILE A 335 0.91 7.27 4.72
C ILE A 335 1.95 7.69 5.76
N ASP A 336 2.00 8.98 6.11
CA ASP A 336 3.03 9.58 6.98
C ASP A 336 3.21 8.96 8.38
N VAL A 337 2.25 8.15 8.86
CA VAL A 337 2.37 7.44 10.15
C VAL A 337 2.93 6.02 10.03
N SER A 338 3.08 5.51 8.80
CA SER A 338 3.43 4.12 8.49
C SER A 338 4.69 3.65 9.19
N GLU A 339 5.78 4.42 9.11
CA GLU A 339 7.07 4.09 9.72
C GLU A 339 6.95 3.86 11.24
N ALA A 340 6.31 4.80 11.94
CA ALA A 340 6.09 4.71 13.38
C ALA A 340 5.11 3.57 13.74
N LEU A 341 4.06 3.38 12.94
CA LEU A 341 3.05 2.34 13.13
C LEU A 341 3.67 0.94 12.99
N LEU A 342 4.40 0.70 11.90
CA LEU A 342 5.07 -0.58 11.65
C LEU A 342 6.12 -0.84 12.73
N HIS A 343 6.93 0.15 13.09
CA HIS A 343 7.89 0.03 14.19
C HIS A 343 7.21 -0.44 15.48
N ASP A 344 6.15 0.25 15.89
CA ASP A 344 5.49 0.02 17.17
C ASP A 344 4.76 -1.34 17.20
N ILE A 345 4.05 -1.67 16.12
CA ILE A 345 3.37 -2.96 15.99
C ILE A 345 4.37 -4.10 16.00
N TRP A 346 5.47 -4.02 15.23
CA TRP A 346 6.47 -5.08 15.23
C TRP A 346 7.17 -5.20 16.59
N SER A 347 7.49 -4.08 17.23
CA SER A 347 8.05 -4.08 18.60
C SER A 347 7.11 -4.78 19.58
N PHE A 348 5.81 -4.47 19.53
CA PHE A 348 4.79 -5.15 20.34
C PHE A 348 4.65 -6.63 19.99
N VAL A 349 4.66 -6.98 18.70
CA VAL A 349 4.45 -8.36 18.23
C VAL A 349 5.59 -9.27 18.68
N LEU A 350 6.81 -8.77 18.67
CA LEU A 350 8.00 -9.51 19.09
C LEU A 350 8.23 -9.44 20.60
N SER A 351 7.68 -8.43 21.28
CA SER A 351 7.78 -8.33 22.74
C SER A 351 7.16 -9.55 23.44
N GLY A 352 7.88 -10.08 24.43
CA GLY A 352 7.41 -11.21 25.23
C GLY A 352 7.48 -12.59 24.56
N ARG A 353 7.95 -12.70 23.31
CA ARG A 353 8.30 -13.97 22.69
C ARG A 353 9.70 -14.40 23.16
N LYS A 354 9.81 -15.63 23.67
CA LYS A 354 11.09 -16.23 24.08
C LYS A 354 11.82 -16.83 22.89
#